data_AF-A0AAE8HTA7-F1
#
_entry.id   AF-A0AAE8HTA7-F1
#
_cell.length_a   1.000
_cell.length_b   1.000
_cell.length_c   1.000
_cell.angle_alpha   90.00
_cell.angle_beta   90.00
_cell.angle_gamma   90.00
#
_symmetry.space_group_name_H-M   'P 1'
#
loop_
_entity.id
_entity.type
_entity.pdbx_description
1 polymer ?
#
loop_
_entity_poly.entity_id
_entity_poly.type
_entity_poly.pdbx_seq_one_letter_code
_entity_poly.pdbx_strand_id
1 'polypeptide(L)'
;MPRRVYYRISDRPDGRFDAIVTIEPDTVVCRDGFDSLAELEEWVDGLRVLMAALGAPVSRADGAETAAETAPTSDRSTPSGRLRTAR
;
A
#
# COMPACT_ATOMS: atom_id res chain seq x y z
N MET A 1 13.04 9.83 7.26
CA MET A 1 12.18 8.64 7.46
C MET A 1 12.16 7.85 6.16
N PRO A 2 12.15 6.50 6.20
CA PRO A 2 12.01 5.70 4.99
C PRO A 2 10.65 6.00 4.35
N ARG A 3 10.64 6.32 3.06
CA ARG A 3 9.41 6.56 2.30
C ARG A 3 8.84 5.21 1.88
N ARG A 4 7.53 5.03 2.04
CA ARG A 4 6.85 3.85 1.54
C ARG A 4 6.51 4.07 0.08
N VAL A 5 6.72 3.04 -0.72
CA VAL A 5 6.53 3.08 -2.16
C VAL A 5 5.60 1.94 -2.54
N TYR A 6 4.51 2.29 -3.21
CA TYR A 6 3.49 1.36 -3.65
C TYR A 6 3.30 1.47 -5.15
N TYR A 7 2.95 0.37 -5.82
CA TYR A 7 2.49 0.42 -7.20
C TYR A 7 1.15 -0.30 -7.36
N ARG A 8 0.31 0.20 -8.27
CA ARG A 8 -0.87 -0.50 -8.78
C ARG A 8 -0.84 -0.53 -10.29
N ILE A 9 -1.46 -1.55 -10.86
CA ILE A 9 -1.63 -1.71 -12.30
C ILE A 9 -3.03 -1.28 -12.66
N SER A 10 -3.17 -0.48 -13.72
CA SER A 10 -4.45 -0.11 -14.30
C SER A 10 -4.55 -0.65 -15.71
N ASP A 11 -5.58 -1.45 -15.98
CA ASP A 11 -5.93 -1.89 -17.33
C ASP A 11 -6.63 -0.76 -18.07
N ARG A 12 -6.22 -0.48 -19.31
CA ARG A 12 -6.87 0.50 -20.19
C ARG A 12 -7.83 -0.17 -21.15
N PRO A 13 -8.87 0.56 -21.61
CA PRO A 13 -9.82 0.05 -22.61
C PRO A 13 -9.18 -0.21 -23.99
N ASP A 14 -8.00 0.35 -24.27
CA ASP A 14 -7.23 0.10 -25.50
C ASP A 14 -6.39 -1.20 -25.44
N GLY A 15 -6.50 -1.95 -24.34
CA GLY A 15 -5.75 -3.19 -24.12
C GLY A 15 -4.33 -2.98 -23.57
N ARG A 16 -3.94 -1.74 -23.26
CA ARG A 16 -2.65 -1.42 -22.65
C ARG A 16 -2.72 -1.37 -21.13
N PHE A 17 -1.55 -1.31 -20.50
CA PHE A 17 -1.41 -1.25 -19.05
C PHE A 17 -0.69 0.03 -18.63
N ASP A 18 -1.09 0.57 -17.48
CA ASP A 18 -0.37 1.64 -16.79
C ASP A 18 0.10 1.17 -15.42
N ALA A 19 1.29 1.63 -15.02
CA ALA A 19 1.79 1.48 -13.67
C ALA A 19 1.67 2.82 -12.93
N ILE A 20 0.87 2.83 -11.86
CA ILE A 20 0.70 3.99 -10.98
C ILE A 20 1.51 3.74 -9.72
N VAL A 21 2.53 4.56 -9.50
CA VAL A 21 3.45 4.48 -8.35
C VAL A 21 3.14 5.61 -7.38
N THR A 22 2.87 5.25 -6.13
CA THR A 22 2.67 6.20 -5.02
C THR A 22 3.88 6.15 -4.10
N ILE A 23 4.52 7.29 -3.90
CA ILE A 23 5.59 7.51 -2.93
C ILE A 23 5.00 8.39 -1.84
N GLU A 24 4.84 7.83 -0.64
CA GLU A 24 4.30 8.59 0.49
C GLU A 24 5.22 9.78 0.85
N PRO A 25 4.64 10.94 1.21
CA PRO A 25 3.21 11.16 1.48
C PRO A 25 2.34 11.50 0.25
N ASP A 26 2.92 12.09 -0.79
CA ASP A 26 2.13 12.93 -1.72
C ASP A 26 2.58 12.84 -3.19
N THR A 27 3.58 12.00 -3.50
CA THR A 27 4.08 11.89 -4.86
C THR A 27 3.43 10.71 -5.56
N VAL A 28 2.72 10.98 -6.66
CA VAL A 28 2.15 9.96 -7.55
C VAL A 28 2.78 10.11 -8.93
N VAL A 29 3.34 9.02 -9.46
CA VAL A 29 3.94 8.93 -10.78
C VAL A 29 3.18 7.89 -11.58
N CYS A 30 2.72 8.25 -12.77
CA CYS A 30 2.14 7.29 -13.72
C CYS A 30 3.15 7.02 -14.82
N ARG A 31 3.41 5.74 -15.09
CA ARG A 31 4.08 5.28 -16.29
C ARG A 31 3.06 4.57 -17.15
N ASP A 32 2.76 5.16 -18.31
CA ASP A 32 1.70 4.68 -19.17
C ASP A 32 2.17 3.89 -20.39
N GLY A 33 1.23 3.13 -20.95
CA GLY A 33 1.31 2.65 -22.33
C GLY A 33 2.13 1.38 -22.53
N PHE A 34 2.22 0.51 -21.52
CA PHE A 34 2.80 -0.82 -21.69
C PHE A 34 1.90 -1.69 -22.58
N ASP A 35 2.47 -2.37 -23.56
CA ASP A 35 1.71 -3.19 -24.50
C ASP A 35 1.38 -4.58 -23.92
N SER A 36 2.02 -4.97 -22.80
CA SER A 36 1.71 -6.21 -22.10
C SER A 36 1.95 -6.13 -20.59
N LEU A 37 1.28 -7.01 -19.84
CA LEU A 37 1.50 -7.15 -18.40
C LEU A 37 2.94 -7.60 -18.08
N ALA A 38 3.54 -8.45 -18.92
CA ALA A 38 4.90 -8.94 -18.73
C ALA A 38 5.94 -7.80 -18.83
N GLU A 39 5.79 -6.92 -19.82
CA GLU A 39 6.63 -5.74 -19.98
C GLU A 39 6.53 -4.80 -18.76
N LEU A 40 5.31 -4.60 -18.26
CA LEU A 40 5.08 -3.80 -17.06
C LEU A 40 5.74 -4.44 -15.84
N GLU A 41 5.59 -5.75 -15.65
CA GLU A 41 6.19 -6.47 -14.51
C GLU A 41 7.72 -6.42 -14.52
N GLU A 42 8.35 -6.56 -15.71
CA GLU A 42 9.80 -6.37 -15.87
C GLU A 42 10.23 -4.97 -15.44
N TRP A 43 9.48 -3.95 -15.86
CA TRP A 43 9.75 -2.56 -15.46
C TRP A 43 9.59 -2.38 -13.93
N VAL A 44 8.57 -2.98 -13.32
CA VAL A 44 8.37 -2.95 -11.85
C VAL A 44 9.53 -3.62 -11.12
N ASP A 45 10.07 -4.71 -11.64
CA ASP A 45 11.22 -5.39 -11.04
C ASP A 45 12.48 -4.51 -11.09
N GLY A 46 12.72 -3.81 -12.20
CA GLY A 46 13.77 -2.79 -12.29
C GLY A 46 13.58 -1.68 -11.25
N LEU A 47 12.35 -1.18 -11.09
CA LEU A 47 12.02 -0.18 -10.08
C LEU A 47 12.27 -0.70 -8.65
N ARG A 48 11.89 -1.95 -8.35
CA ARG A 48 12.13 -2.58 -7.04
C ARG A 48 13.60 -2.63 -6.70
N VAL A 49 14.46 -3.03 -7.64
CA VAL A 49 15.92 -3.09 -7.45
C VAL A 49 16.47 -1.69 -7.15
N LEU A 50 16.10 -0.69 -7.94
CA LEU A 50 16.57 0.69 -7.78
C LEU A 50 16.16 1.27 -6.42
N MET A 51 14.89 1.12 -6.04
CA MET A 51 14.37 1.71 -4.83
C MET A 51 14.81 0.96 -3.56
N ALA A 52 15.03 -0.36 -3.64
CA ALA A 52 15.63 -1.13 -2.56
C ALA A 52 17.06 -0.64 -2.24
N ALA A 53 17.86 -0.29 -3.25
CA ALA A 53 19.19 0.29 -3.06
C ALA A 53 19.15 1.67 -2.35
N LEU A 54 18.02 2.38 -2.45
CA LEU A 54 17.76 3.66 -1.77
C LEU A 54 17.10 3.49 -0.39
N GLY A 55 16.86 2.25 0.06
CA GLY A 55 16.19 1.97 1.34
C GLY A 55 14.68 2.21 1.34
N ALA A 56 14.06 2.23 0.16
CA ALA A 56 12.63 2.48 -0.05
C ALA A 56 11.98 1.34 -0.86
N PRO A 57 11.88 0.10 -0.34
CA PRO A 57 11.36 -1.04 -1.10
C PRO A 57 9.94 -0.79 -1.62
N VAL A 58 9.66 -1.30 -2.82
CA VAL A 58 8.38 -1.12 -3.52
C VAL A 58 7.46 -2.32 -3.30
N SER A 59 6.26 -2.08 -2.80
CA SER A 59 5.21 -3.08 -2.60
C SER A 59 4.06 -2.90 -3.58
N ARG A 60 3.35 -3.98 -3.92
CA ARG A 60 2.10 -3.87 -4.67
C ARG A 60 1.04 -3.29 -3.74
N ALA A 61 0.24 -2.36 -4.23
CA ALA A 61 -0.99 -1.96 -3.56
C ALA A 61 -2.02 -3.06 -3.87
N ASP A 62 -2.22 -3.98 -2.93
CA ASP A 62 -3.36 -4.89 -2.97
C ASP A 62 -4.63 -4.04 -2.97
N GLY A 63 -5.51 -4.28 -3.96
CA GLY A 63 -6.73 -3.51 -4.16
C GLY A 63 -7.66 -3.60 -2.95
N ALA A 64 -7.52 -2.66 -2.03
CA ALA A 64 -8.49 -2.33 -1.01
C ALA A 64 -8.45 -0.81 -0.77
N GLU A 65 -9.05 -0.05 -1.68
CA GLU A 65 -9.63 1.23 -1.29
C GLU A 65 -10.79 0.95 -0.33
N THR A 66 -10.48 0.74 0.95
CA THR A 66 -11.25 1.12 2.16
C THR A 66 -10.56 0.53 3.39
N ALA A 67 -9.71 1.35 4.01
CA ALA A 67 -9.76 1.61 5.44
C ALA A 67 -8.90 2.84 5.67
N ALA A 68 -9.55 3.99 5.55
CA ALA A 68 -9.07 5.21 6.16
C ALA A 68 -8.76 4.95 7.65
N GLU A 69 -7.81 5.73 8.15
CA GLU A 69 -7.72 6.16 9.53
C GLU A 69 -7.14 5.14 10.52
N THR A 70 -5.89 5.43 10.89
CA THR A 70 -5.31 5.21 12.21
C THR A 70 -6.34 5.20 13.34
N ALA A 71 -6.40 4.11 14.09
CA ALA A 71 -6.64 4.18 15.52
C ALA A 71 -5.57 3.34 16.26
N PRO A 72 -4.84 3.94 17.21
CA PRO A 72 -3.77 3.27 17.95
C PRO A 72 -4.33 2.30 18.99
N THR A 73 -3.45 1.43 19.47
CA THR A 73 -3.67 0.54 20.61
C THR A 73 -4.34 1.28 21.78
N SER A 74 -5.36 0.67 22.37
CA SER A 74 -5.79 0.96 23.74
C SER A 74 -6.17 -0.34 24.41
N ASP A 75 -5.10 -1.07 24.77
CA ASP A 75 -5.00 -1.73 26.06
C ASP A 75 -5.47 -0.76 27.16
N ARG A 76 -6.74 -0.89 27.59
CA ARG A 76 -7.22 -0.34 28.87
C ARG A 76 -8.47 -1.06 29.38
N SER A 77 -8.20 -2.04 30.24
CA SER A 77 -8.88 -2.27 31.52
C SER A 77 -10.41 -2.41 31.57
N THR A 78 -10.84 -3.62 31.95
CA THR A 78 -11.90 -3.77 32.97
C THR A 78 -11.53 -4.92 33.93
N PRO A 79 -11.26 -4.66 35.21
CA PRO A 79 -11.33 -5.70 36.22
C PRO A 79 -12.81 -5.97 36.49
N SER A 80 -13.28 -7.19 36.25
CA SER A 80 -14.66 -7.58 36.57
C SER A 80 -14.80 -7.72 38.10
N GLY A 81 -15.11 -6.59 38.73
CA GLY A 81 -15.30 -6.42 40.16
C GLY A 81 -16.66 -6.96 40.63
N ARG A 82 -16.56 -7.96 41.49
CA ARG A 82 -17.60 -8.63 42.29
C ARG A 82 -18.46 -7.61 43.07
N LEU A 83 -19.77 -7.56 42.81
CA LEU A 83 -20.74 -6.84 43.65
C LEU A 83 -21.70 -7.83 44.33
N ARG A 84 -21.54 -7.92 45.64
CA ARG A 84 -22.47 -8.53 46.59
C ARG A 84 -23.71 -7.63 46.70
N THR A 85 -24.90 -8.20 46.65
CA THR A 85 -26.10 -7.58 47.24
C THR A 85 -26.81 -8.59 48.12
N ALA A 86 -26.90 -8.24 49.40
CA ALA A 86 -27.58 -8.96 50.45
C ALA A 86 -29.10 -8.78 50.34
N ARG A 87 -29.84 -9.77 50.85
CA ARG A 87 -31.17 -9.58 51.43
C ARG A 87 -31.31 -10.49 52.65
#